data_AF-A0A1Q9BYZ6-F1
#
_entry.id   AF-A0A1Q9BYZ6-F1
#
_cell.length_a   1.000
_cell.length_b   1.000
_cell.length_c   1.000
_cell.angle_alpha   90.00
_cell.angle_beta   90.00
_cell.angle_gamma   90.00
#
_symmetry.space_group_name_H-M   'P 1'
#
loop_
_entity.id
_entity.type
_entity.pdbx_description
1 polymer ?
#
loop_
_entity_poly.entity_id
_entity_poly.type
_entity_poly.pdbx_seq_one_letter_code
_entity_poly.pdbx_strand_id
1 'polypeptide(L)'
;MMTTAIMSMVIVAQIVCVLVGMAIAAVLVSLAAIEDLPTFTRILKVRLRLRSVLKLLRRITYLKELRKLLTMATTCMKTLLWSFLFCFLIMTVWAMLLVDLVHPLVKAETALMDCDQCQRAAGSVMDANLLLFKTVVAGDSWGEIAVPIIQAHPATAVIFVGSLLTLEFGVLNLIVAVVVDTFAELRERDVMNRAEELEAEIEQDRRFLQRIFDRADEDGSGELTFEELLEGARNDPEFQSRLRVMDIDEADLQQLFKMIDVDGSGAVERDEFVQPLSRWVHESKTATRFIKYNVARALHENEELREHTNSKFVVAPLCGVELRQLSSLARASLVP
;
A
#
# COMPACT_ATOMS: atom_id res chain seq x y z
N MET A 1 -27.95 -9.15 -5.35
CA MET A 1 -26.62 -8.97 -4.73
C MET A 1 -26.19 -7.51 -4.61
N MET A 2 -26.47 -6.62 -5.58
CA MET A 2 -26.07 -5.20 -5.50
C MET A 2 -26.87 -4.39 -4.45
N THR A 3 -28.14 -4.72 -4.24
CA THR A 3 -29.03 -4.05 -3.28
C THR A 3 -28.72 -4.36 -1.82
N THR A 4 -28.25 -5.57 -1.50
CA THR A 4 -27.85 -5.96 -0.15
C THR A 4 -26.55 -5.28 0.29
N ALA A 5 -25.58 -5.13 -0.62
CA ALA A 5 -24.33 -4.43 -0.34
C ALA A 5 -24.53 -2.92 -0.10
N ILE A 6 -25.40 -2.28 -0.89
CA ILE A 6 -25.76 -0.86 -0.71
C ILE A 6 -26.48 -0.67 0.63
N MET A 7 -27.41 -1.57 0.97
CA MET A 7 -28.14 -1.51 2.24
C MET A 7 -27.19 -1.69 3.45
N SER A 8 -26.22 -2.61 3.37
CA SER A 8 -25.18 -2.75 4.41
C SER A 8 -24.30 -1.51 4.53
N MET A 9 -23.91 -0.88 3.41
CA MET A 9 -23.13 0.36 3.44
C MET A 9 -23.88 1.53 4.08
N VAL A 10 -25.18 1.67 3.80
CA VAL A 10 -26.02 2.72 4.38
C VAL A 10 -26.17 2.54 5.89
N ILE A 11 -26.36 1.31 6.36
CA ILE A 11 -26.44 0.99 7.79
C ILE A 11 -25.12 1.29 8.49
N VAL A 12 -23.98 0.91 7.88
CA VAL A 12 -22.65 1.21 8.42
C VAL A 12 -22.41 2.72 8.46
N ALA A 13 -22.80 3.46 7.42
CA ALA A 13 -22.68 4.92 7.39
C ALA A 13 -23.53 5.58 8.49
N GLN A 14 -24.76 5.11 8.72
CA GLN A 14 -25.61 5.60 9.82
C GLN A 14 -25.00 5.32 11.19
N ILE A 15 -24.49 4.10 11.42
CA ILE A 15 -23.85 3.74 12.70
C ILE A 15 -22.59 4.60 12.93
N VAL A 16 -21.76 4.78 11.91
CA VAL A 16 -20.57 5.63 11.99
C VAL A 16 -20.96 7.08 12.26
N CYS A 17 -21.97 7.61 11.58
CA CYS A 17 -22.44 8.98 11.78
C CYS A 17 -22.99 9.19 13.21
N VAL A 18 -23.72 8.20 13.75
CA VAL A 18 -24.21 8.22 15.13
C VAL A 18 -23.06 8.13 16.15
N LEU A 19 -22.07 7.26 15.92
CA LEU A 19 -20.91 7.13 16.81
C LEU A 19 -20.03 8.39 16.79
N VAL A 20 -19.78 8.96 15.60
CA VAL A 20 -19.04 10.21 15.43
C VAL A 20 -19.84 11.38 16.03
N GLY A 21 -21.15 11.44 15.81
CA GLY A 21 -22.05 12.42 16.41
C GLY A 21 -22.04 12.36 17.94
N MET A 22 -22.08 11.16 18.54
CA MET A 22 -21.96 10.98 19.99
C MET A 22 -20.56 11.36 20.50
N ALA A 23 -19.50 11.10 19.73
CA ALA A 23 -18.14 11.51 20.07
C ALA A 23 -18.00 13.03 20.10
N ILE A 24 -18.51 13.70 19.06
CA ILE A 24 -18.52 15.14 18.92
C ILE A 24 -19.37 15.76 20.04
N ALA A 25 -20.57 15.22 20.30
CA ALA A 25 -21.44 15.66 21.39
C ALA A 25 -20.75 15.52 22.76
N ALA A 26 -20.08 14.40 23.04
CA ALA A 26 -19.33 14.21 24.27
C ALA A 26 -18.16 15.19 24.40
N VAL A 27 -17.49 15.52 23.29
CA VAL A 27 -16.42 16.53 23.24
C VAL A 27 -16.97 17.94 23.45
N LEU A 28 -18.11 18.30 22.84
CA LEU A 28 -18.80 19.58 22.97
C LEU A 28 -19.35 19.79 24.39
N VAL A 29 -20.00 18.79 24.97
CA VAL A 29 -20.46 18.80 26.38
C VAL A 29 -19.27 18.97 27.32
N SER A 30 -18.15 18.32 27.02
CA SER A 30 -16.94 18.50 27.81
C SER A 30 -16.29 19.88 27.60
N LEU A 31 -16.43 20.50 26.42
CA LEU A 31 -15.95 21.86 26.11
C LEU A 31 -16.74 22.94 26.86
N ALA A 32 -18.05 22.76 27.00
CA ALA A 32 -18.91 23.63 27.79
C ALA A 32 -18.54 23.67 29.29
N ALA A 33 -17.85 22.65 29.80
CA ALA A 33 -17.45 22.53 31.21
C ALA A 33 -16.04 23.08 31.53
N ILE A 34 -15.45 23.95 30.70
CA ILE A 34 -14.03 24.39 30.81
C ILE A 34 -13.86 25.77 31.48
N GLU A 35 -14.92 26.52 31.74
CA GLU A 35 -14.78 27.95 32.06
C GLU A 35 -13.87 28.25 33.27
N ASP A 36 -13.77 27.39 34.29
CA ASP A 36 -13.05 27.72 35.55
C ASP A 36 -11.90 26.78 35.99
N LEU A 37 -11.11 26.18 35.08
CA LEU A 37 -9.97 25.32 35.48
C LEU A 37 -8.57 25.85 35.09
N PRO A 38 -7.54 25.64 35.94
CA PRO A 38 -6.16 26.05 35.66
C PRO A 38 -5.59 25.35 34.42
N THR A 39 -4.75 26.05 33.66
CA THR A 39 -4.24 25.68 32.32
C THR A 39 -3.70 24.25 32.21
N PHE A 40 -3.00 23.76 33.25
CA PHE A 40 -2.46 22.39 33.27
C PHE A 40 -3.56 21.31 33.25
N THR A 41 -4.64 21.51 34.01
CA THR A 41 -5.78 20.57 34.05
C THR A 41 -6.60 20.61 32.78
N ARG A 42 -6.64 21.75 32.07
CA ARG A 42 -7.21 21.88 30.72
C ARG A 42 -6.40 21.04 29.72
N ILE A 43 -5.07 21.13 29.74
CA ILE A 43 -4.17 20.33 28.88
C ILE A 43 -4.35 18.82 29.15
N LEU A 44 -4.42 18.42 30.42
CA LEU A 44 -4.63 17.02 30.80
C LEU A 44 -6.02 16.53 30.34
N LYS A 45 -7.08 17.33 30.51
CA LYS A 45 -8.43 17.01 30.01
C LYS A 45 -8.47 16.92 28.49
N VAL A 46 -7.80 17.81 27.75
CA VAL A 46 -7.69 17.74 26.28
C VAL A 46 -6.95 16.47 25.84
N ARG A 47 -5.85 16.11 26.50
CA ARG A 47 -5.14 14.84 26.23
C ARG A 47 -5.99 13.61 26.51
N LEU A 48 -6.75 13.61 27.61
CA LEU A 48 -7.68 12.52 27.95
C LEU A 48 -8.82 12.42 26.93
N ARG A 49 -9.33 13.55 26.42
CA ARG A 49 -10.34 13.59 25.36
C ARG A 49 -9.82 13.08 24.03
N LEU A 50 -8.62 13.49 23.64
CA LEU A 50 -7.99 13.01 22.40
C LEU A 50 -7.78 11.49 22.46
N ARG A 51 -7.36 10.97 23.63
CA ARG A 51 -7.31 9.53 23.90
C ARG A 51 -8.67 8.86 23.79
N SER A 52 -9.74 9.46 24.31
CA SER A 52 -11.10 8.92 24.21
C SER A 52 -11.60 8.87 22.77
N VAL A 53 -11.33 9.89 21.95
CA VAL A 53 -11.64 9.91 20.52
C VAL A 53 -10.84 8.85 19.76
N LEU A 54 -9.53 8.76 20.00
CA LEU A 54 -8.67 7.70 19.43
C LEU A 54 -9.15 6.29 19.85
N LYS A 55 -9.61 6.12 21.09
CA LYS A 55 -10.16 4.87 21.60
C LYS A 55 -11.48 4.51 20.90
N LEU A 56 -12.33 5.50 20.63
CA LEU A 56 -13.57 5.30 19.87
C LEU A 56 -13.28 4.94 18.41
N LEU A 57 -12.34 5.63 17.76
CA LEU A 57 -11.91 5.31 16.40
C LEU A 57 -11.31 3.89 16.31
N ARG A 58 -10.57 3.44 17.34
CA ARG A 58 -10.07 2.06 17.43
C ARG A 58 -11.16 1.01 17.66
N ARG A 59 -12.33 1.39 18.22
CA ARG A 59 -13.49 0.50 18.41
C ARG A 59 -14.32 0.29 17.13
N ILE A 60 -14.12 1.13 16.11
CA ILE A 60 -14.77 0.96 14.81
C ILE A 60 -14.05 -0.16 14.06
N THR A 61 -14.44 -1.41 14.35
CA THR A 61 -13.86 -2.63 13.76
C THR A 61 -14.23 -2.83 12.29
N TYR A 62 -15.25 -2.13 11.81
CA TYR A 62 -15.76 -2.25 10.44
C TYR A 62 -14.90 -1.53 9.39
N LEU A 63 -14.13 -0.50 9.77
CA LEU A 63 -13.34 0.30 8.83
C LEU A 63 -11.85 -0.08 8.92
N LYS A 64 -11.50 -1.28 8.41
CA LYS A 64 -10.12 -1.79 8.38
C LYS A 64 -9.14 -0.79 7.74
N GLU A 65 -9.55 -0.12 6.66
CA GLU A 65 -8.73 0.86 5.94
C GLU A 65 -8.49 2.14 6.75
N LEU A 66 -9.53 2.66 7.43
CA LEU A 66 -9.37 3.82 8.32
C LEU A 66 -8.40 3.51 9.47
N ARG A 67 -8.46 2.30 10.04
CA ARG A 67 -7.55 1.87 11.11
C ARG A 67 -6.10 1.79 10.63
N LYS A 68 -5.85 1.32 9.40
CA LYS A 68 -4.52 1.35 8.79
C LYS A 68 -4.02 2.78 8.68
N LEU A 69 -4.82 3.69 8.10
CA LEU A 69 -4.48 5.11 7.98
C LEU A 69 -4.18 5.76 9.34
N LEU A 70 -4.99 5.49 10.37
CA LEU A 70 -4.76 6.02 11.73
C LEU A 70 -3.48 5.48 12.37
N THR A 71 -3.18 4.20 12.18
CA THR A 71 -1.95 3.57 12.70
C THR A 71 -0.72 4.19 12.03
N MET A 72 -0.80 4.41 10.71
CA MET A 72 0.25 5.11 9.96
C MET A 72 0.40 6.57 10.42
N ALA A 73 -0.69 7.30 10.60
CA ALA A 73 -0.67 8.68 11.09
C ALA A 73 -0.02 8.80 12.48
N THR A 74 -0.33 7.87 13.40
CA THR A 74 0.30 7.87 14.73
C THR A 74 1.79 7.57 14.70
N THR A 75 2.25 6.77 13.75
CA THR A 75 3.67 6.46 13.56
C THR A 75 4.42 7.69 13.02
N CYS A 76 3.84 8.36 12.02
CA CYS A 76 4.41 9.58 11.43
C CYS A 76 4.43 10.75 12.43
N MET A 77 3.49 10.81 13.37
CA MET A 77 3.44 11.84 14.42
C MET A 77 4.74 11.89 15.24
N LYS A 78 5.42 10.74 15.46
CA LYS A 78 6.71 10.71 16.16
C LYS A 78 7.79 11.43 15.37
N THR A 79 7.91 11.15 14.07
CA THR A 79 8.91 11.79 13.20
C THR A 79 8.63 13.28 13.02
N LEU A 80 7.36 13.65 12.85
CA LEU A 80 6.93 15.05 12.78
C LEU A 80 7.28 15.83 14.04
N LEU A 81 7.11 15.22 15.22
CA LEU A 81 7.45 15.87 16.49
C LEU A 81 8.95 16.21 16.58
N TRP A 82 9.82 15.28 16.20
CA TRP A 82 11.27 15.52 16.18
C TRP A 82 11.67 16.56 15.14
N SER A 83 11.02 16.53 13.98
CA SER A 83 11.24 17.51 12.91
C SER A 83 10.83 18.91 13.34
N PHE A 84 9.70 19.03 14.05
CA PHE A 84 9.27 20.30 14.65
C PHE A 84 10.22 20.79 15.75
N LEU A 85 10.72 19.88 16.60
CA LEU A 85 11.71 20.23 17.62
C LEU A 85 13.01 20.75 17.00
N PHE A 86 13.47 20.13 15.92
CA PHE A 86 14.63 20.57 15.16
C PHE A 86 14.39 21.94 14.50
N CYS A 87 13.21 22.16 13.91
CA CYS A 87 12.81 23.46 13.39
C CYS A 87 12.81 24.54 14.49
N PHE A 88 12.24 24.22 15.66
CA PHE A 88 12.26 25.11 16.82
C PHE A 88 13.68 25.46 17.25
N LEU A 89 14.61 24.50 17.24
CA LEU A 89 16.02 24.76 17.53
C LEU A 89 16.63 25.75 16.54
N ILE A 90 16.43 25.57 15.22
CA ILE A 90 16.95 26.49 14.21
C ILE A 90 16.31 27.88 14.35
N MET A 91 15.00 27.95 14.59
CA MET A 91 14.33 29.22 14.88
C MET A 91 14.94 29.92 16.10
N THR A 92 15.28 29.18 17.16
CA THR A 92 15.88 29.78 18.36
C THR A 92 17.23 30.43 18.09
N VAL A 93 18.02 29.91 17.15
CA VAL A 93 19.30 30.50 16.75
C VAL A 93 19.07 31.86 16.07
N TRP A 94 18.14 31.93 15.11
CA TRP A 94 17.76 33.19 14.47
C TRP A 94 17.08 34.16 15.44
N ALA A 95 16.28 33.65 16.38
CA ALA A 95 15.65 34.45 17.42
C ALA A 95 16.67 35.11 18.35
N MET A 96 17.75 34.40 18.72
CA MET A 96 18.85 35.01 19.48
C MET A 96 19.50 36.16 18.70
N LEU A 97 19.76 35.98 17.40
CA LEU A 97 20.30 37.05 16.56
C LEU A 97 19.37 38.26 16.44
N LEU A 98 18.06 38.04 16.35
CA LEU A 98 17.07 39.13 16.35
C LEU A 98 17.06 39.88 17.68
N VAL A 99 17.15 39.18 18.81
CA VAL A 99 17.19 39.81 20.14
C VAL A 99 18.47 40.60 20.33
N ASP A 100 19.63 40.04 19.96
CA ASP A 100 20.92 40.68 20.23
C ASP A 100 21.23 41.82 19.26
N LEU A 101 20.86 41.69 17.97
CA LEU A 101 21.24 42.64 16.92
C LEU A 101 20.11 43.56 16.48
N VAL A 102 18.86 43.11 16.49
CA VAL A 102 17.72 43.87 15.96
C VAL A 102 16.94 44.59 17.04
N HIS A 103 16.72 43.97 18.20
CA HIS A 103 16.01 44.59 19.33
C HIS A 103 16.54 45.98 19.77
N PRO A 104 17.87 46.20 19.91
CA PRO A 104 18.37 47.53 20.27
C PRO A 104 18.05 48.58 19.20
N LEU A 105 18.03 48.19 17.92
CA LEU A 105 17.68 49.07 16.80
C LEU A 105 16.18 49.38 16.79
N VAL A 106 15.33 48.39 17.07
CA VAL A 106 13.87 48.57 17.21
C VAL A 106 13.52 49.58 18.30
N LYS A 107 14.24 49.56 19.42
CA LYS A 107 14.03 50.54 20.52
C LYS A 107 14.46 51.95 20.17
N ALA A 108 15.43 52.11 19.27
CA ALA A 108 15.94 53.40 18.85
C ALA A 108 15.07 54.06 17.75
N GLU A 109 14.26 53.26 17.04
CA GLU A 109 13.51 53.71 15.87
C GLU A 109 12.13 54.27 16.25
N THR A 110 11.92 55.56 15.95
CA THR A 110 10.66 56.26 16.29
C THR A 110 9.46 55.74 15.50
N ALA A 111 9.67 55.24 14.27
CA ALA A 111 8.59 54.75 13.42
C ALA A 111 7.88 53.49 13.97
N LEU A 112 8.55 52.73 14.86
CA LEU A 112 7.99 51.55 15.52
C LEU A 112 7.45 51.84 16.93
N MET A 113 7.53 53.08 17.42
CA MET A 113 7.15 53.41 18.80
C MET A 113 5.65 53.28 19.08
N ASP A 114 4.81 53.51 18.07
CA ASP A 114 3.34 53.41 18.21
C ASP A 114 2.82 51.96 18.13
N CYS A 115 3.70 50.99 17.83
CA CYS A 115 3.35 49.58 17.72
C CYS A 115 3.88 48.77 18.92
N ASP A 116 3.01 48.60 19.91
CA ASP A 116 3.22 47.80 21.12
C ASP A 116 3.70 46.36 20.85
N GLN A 117 3.22 45.77 19.75
CA GLN A 117 3.57 44.41 19.35
C GLN A 117 4.94 44.36 18.67
N CYS A 118 5.32 45.41 17.94
CA CYS A 118 6.60 45.53 17.25
C CYS A 118 7.75 45.72 18.26
N GLN A 119 7.54 46.50 19.31
CA GLN A 119 8.52 46.66 20.40
C GLN A 119 8.76 45.37 21.21
N ARG A 120 7.75 44.50 21.30
CA ARG A 120 7.83 43.23 22.02
C ARG A 120 8.38 42.10 21.15
N ALA A 121 8.23 42.17 19.83
CA ALA A 121 8.55 41.08 18.91
C ALA A 121 10.02 40.61 18.96
N ALA A 122 10.97 41.49 19.28
CA ALA A 122 12.38 41.13 19.47
C ALA A 122 12.83 41.22 20.95
N GLY A 123 11.89 41.35 21.89
CA GLY A 123 12.18 41.61 23.29
C GLY A 123 12.75 40.45 24.09
N SER A 124 12.32 39.24 23.76
CA SER A 124 12.83 38.00 24.34
C SER A 124 13.01 36.96 23.26
N VAL A 125 13.82 35.93 23.54
CA VAL A 125 14.03 34.82 22.59
C VAL A 125 12.71 34.11 22.27
N MET A 126 11.78 34.03 23.23
CA MET A 126 10.47 33.41 22.98
C MET A 126 9.56 34.30 22.13
N ASP A 127 9.61 35.62 22.32
CA ASP A 127 8.85 36.56 21.48
C ASP A 127 9.39 36.60 20.05
N ALA A 128 10.72 36.55 19.88
CA ALA A 128 11.37 36.46 18.58
C ALA A 128 11.10 35.11 17.90
N ASN A 129 11.06 34.00 18.65
CA ASN A 129 10.58 32.72 18.12
C ASN A 129 9.11 32.79 17.69
N LEU A 130 8.25 33.49 18.44
CA LEU A 130 6.85 33.68 18.08
C LEU A 130 6.72 34.54 16.80
N LEU A 131 7.56 35.56 16.64
CA LEU A 131 7.64 36.36 15.41
C LEU A 131 8.02 35.47 14.23
N LEU A 132 9.11 34.72 14.32
CA LEU A 132 9.57 33.81 13.26
C LEU A 132 8.52 32.74 12.95
N PHE A 133 7.85 32.18 13.96
CA PHE A 133 6.79 31.21 13.77
C PHE A 133 5.59 31.81 13.03
N LYS A 134 5.15 33.03 13.39
CA LYS A 134 4.07 33.73 12.69
C LYS A 134 4.44 34.04 11.25
N THR A 135 5.68 34.47 11.01
CA THR A 135 6.19 34.74 9.67
C THR A 135 6.22 33.48 8.81
N VAL A 136 6.77 32.37 9.32
CA VAL A 136 7.00 31.16 8.51
C VAL A 136 5.75 30.28 8.39
N VAL A 137 4.97 30.13 9.47
CA VAL A 137 3.84 29.19 9.51
C VAL A 137 2.52 29.89 9.21
N ALA A 138 2.31 31.07 9.76
CA ALA A 138 1.07 31.83 9.54
C ALA A 138 1.15 32.76 8.31
N GLY A 139 2.36 33.03 7.80
CA GLY A 139 2.57 33.95 6.68
C GLY A 139 2.21 35.40 7.02
N ASP A 140 2.22 35.77 8.31
CA ASP A 140 1.68 37.04 8.80
C ASP A 140 2.78 37.97 9.31
N SER A 141 2.52 39.28 9.20
CA SER A 141 3.19 40.41 9.88
C SER A 141 4.70 40.59 9.65
N TRP A 142 5.34 39.84 8.73
CA TRP A 142 6.77 40.01 8.43
C TRP A 142 7.10 41.42 7.93
N GLY A 143 6.33 41.93 6.96
CA GLY A 143 6.61 43.21 6.31
C GLY A 143 6.44 44.41 7.23
N GLU A 144 5.55 44.33 8.21
CA GLU A 144 5.25 45.43 9.14
C GLU A 144 6.42 45.72 10.09
N ILE A 145 7.17 44.69 10.48
CA ILE A 145 8.32 44.82 11.38
C ILE A 145 9.62 44.89 10.57
N ALA A 146 9.80 44.02 9.58
CA ALA A 146 11.05 43.91 8.86
C ALA A 146 11.33 45.11 7.94
N VAL A 147 10.34 45.59 7.18
CA VAL A 147 10.57 46.64 6.16
C VAL A 147 11.04 47.96 6.76
N PRO A 148 10.41 48.53 7.81
CA PRO A 148 10.87 49.80 8.39
C PRO A 148 12.29 49.70 8.96
N ILE A 149 12.62 48.58 9.61
CA ILE A 149 13.95 48.34 10.18
C ILE A 149 15.00 48.20 9.08
N ILE A 150 14.68 47.51 7.99
CA ILE A 150 15.58 47.34 6.84
C ILE A 150 15.83 48.69 6.15
N GLN A 151 14.79 49.53 6.03
CA GLN A 151 14.92 50.86 5.44
C GLN A 151 15.80 51.79 6.30
N ALA A 152 15.69 51.72 7.63
CA ALA A 152 16.54 52.48 8.55
C ALA A 152 17.97 51.91 8.63
N HIS A 153 18.10 50.58 8.64
CA HIS A 153 19.35 49.85 8.82
C HIS A 153 19.47 48.70 7.80
N PRO A 154 19.96 48.96 6.56
CA PRO A 154 19.99 47.98 5.48
C PRO A 154 20.76 46.69 5.78
N ALA A 155 21.76 46.73 6.67
CA ALA A 155 22.52 45.55 7.08
C ALA A 155 21.65 44.48 7.78
N THR A 156 20.54 44.87 8.42
CA THR A 156 19.60 43.95 9.09
C THR A 156 18.83 43.08 8.10
N ALA A 157 18.81 43.45 6.81
CA ALA A 157 18.19 42.65 5.75
C ALA A 157 18.76 41.23 5.69
N VAL A 158 20.06 41.05 5.97
CA VAL A 158 20.70 39.73 5.99
C VAL A 158 20.07 38.82 7.06
N ILE A 159 19.68 39.38 8.21
CA ILE A 159 19.07 38.60 9.30
C ILE A 159 17.63 38.24 8.94
N PHE A 160 16.81 39.20 8.51
CA PHE A 160 15.41 38.96 8.15
C PHE A 160 15.25 38.08 6.90
N VAL A 161 15.98 38.38 5.83
CA VAL A 161 15.93 37.58 4.59
C VAL A 161 16.63 36.24 4.78
N GLY A 162 17.76 36.20 5.49
CA GLY A 162 18.49 34.97 5.76
C GLY A 162 17.70 33.99 6.62
N SER A 163 17.03 34.48 7.68
CA SER A 163 16.13 33.64 8.48
C SER A 163 14.94 33.14 7.65
N LEU A 164 14.32 33.98 6.82
CA LEU A 164 13.21 33.58 5.95
C LEU A 164 13.63 32.50 4.95
N LEU A 165 14.74 32.70 4.22
CA LEU A 165 15.25 31.74 3.26
C LEU A 165 15.58 30.39 3.92
N THR A 166 16.22 30.44 5.09
CA THR A 166 16.61 29.23 5.82
C THR A 166 15.38 28.46 6.30
N LEU A 167 14.35 29.14 6.80
CA LEU A 167 13.17 28.50 7.38
C LEU A 167 12.17 28.02 6.32
N GLU A 168 11.90 28.81 5.28
CA GLU A 168 10.98 28.44 4.20
C GLU A 168 11.59 27.45 3.21
N PHE A 169 12.75 27.77 2.63
CA PHE A 169 13.34 26.91 1.60
C PHE A 169 14.17 25.77 2.20
N GLY A 170 14.76 25.96 3.38
CA GLY A 170 15.53 24.93 4.06
C GLY A 170 14.65 24.02 4.90
N VAL A 171 14.16 24.54 6.03
CA VAL A 171 13.55 23.70 7.06
C VAL A 171 12.19 23.14 6.65
N LEU A 172 11.29 23.94 6.07
CA LEU A 172 9.96 23.43 5.67
C LEU A 172 10.07 22.32 4.62
N ASN A 173 10.90 22.52 3.60
CA ASN A 173 11.14 21.52 2.56
C ASN A 173 11.83 20.26 3.11
N LEU A 174 12.77 20.42 4.06
CA LEU A 174 13.39 19.28 4.75
C LEU A 174 12.36 18.47 5.55
N ILE A 175 11.44 19.14 6.26
CA ILE A 175 10.36 18.46 6.99
C ILE A 175 9.49 17.66 6.02
N VAL A 176 9.09 18.26 4.89
CA VAL A 176 8.30 17.57 3.87
C VAL A 176 9.04 16.35 3.34
N ALA A 177 10.33 16.47 3.02
CA ALA A 177 11.16 15.37 2.54
C ALA A 177 11.21 14.21 3.56
N VAL A 178 11.54 14.50 4.82
CA VAL A 178 11.62 13.48 5.89
C VAL A 178 10.28 12.76 6.09
N VAL A 179 9.17 13.49 5.99
CA VAL A 179 7.83 12.92 6.10
C VAL A 179 7.55 11.98 4.93
N VAL A 180 7.85 12.40 3.70
CA VAL A 180 7.69 11.57 2.50
C VAL A 180 8.53 10.30 2.59
N ASP A 181 9.79 10.39 3.01
CA ASP A 181 10.67 9.23 3.18
C ASP A 181 10.14 8.27 4.24
N THR A 182 9.68 8.78 5.38
CA THR A 182 9.05 7.96 6.42
C THR A 182 7.81 7.23 5.89
N PHE A 183 7.00 7.89 5.06
CA PHE A 183 5.84 7.25 4.43
C PHE A 183 6.25 6.18 3.40
N ALA A 184 7.31 6.43 2.63
CA ALA A 184 7.83 5.49 1.65
C ALA A 184 8.36 4.22 2.34
N GLU A 185 9.19 4.37 3.38
CA GLU A 185 9.72 3.26 4.17
C GLU A 185 8.61 2.42 4.81
N LEU A 186 7.57 3.06 5.37
CA LEU A 186 6.45 2.34 5.96
C LEU A 186 5.67 1.53 4.91
N ARG A 187 5.51 2.07 3.70
CA ARG A 187 4.85 1.35 2.61
C ARG A 187 5.67 0.16 2.14
N GLU A 188 6.98 0.33 1.99
CA GLU A 188 7.89 -0.75 1.62
C GLU A 188 7.86 -1.86 2.66
N ARG A 189 7.87 -1.49 3.95
CA ARG A 189 7.74 -2.45 5.04
C ARG A 189 6.40 -3.21 5.04
N ASP A 190 5.29 -2.56 4.72
CA ASP A 190 3.99 -3.24 4.59
C ASP A 190 3.97 -4.23 3.42
N VAL A 191 4.69 -3.93 2.32
CA VAL A 191 4.85 -4.87 1.21
C VAL A 191 5.73 -6.06 1.62
N MET A 192 6.87 -5.80 2.25
CA MET A 192 7.80 -6.85 2.69
C MET A 192 7.16 -7.77 3.74
N ASN A 193 6.50 -7.21 4.75
CA ASN A 193 5.82 -8.02 5.77
C ASN A 193 4.75 -8.93 5.14
N ARG A 194 4.00 -8.45 4.13
CA ARG A 194 3.01 -9.28 3.43
C ARG A 194 3.66 -10.39 2.59
N ALA A 195 4.82 -10.10 1.99
CA ALA A 195 5.58 -11.11 1.27
C ALA A 195 6.09 -12.20 2.23
N GLU A 196 6.65 -11.81 3.38
CA GLU A 196 7.08 -12.74 4.43
C GLU A 196 5.91 -13.56 5.00
N GLU A 197 4.75 -12.94 5.24
CA GLU A 197 3.53 -13.63 5.68
C GLU A 197 3.08 -14.68 4.65
N LEU A 198 3.08 -14.33 3.36
CA LEU A 198 2.72 -15.24 2.28
C LEU A 198 3.73 -16.39 2.15
N GLU A 199 5.04 -16.12 2.25
CA GLU A 199 6.08 -17.16 2.22
C GLU A 199 5.96 -18.12 3.41
N ALA A 200 5.65 -17.60 4.61
CA ALA A 200 5.41 -18.42 5.79
C ALA A 200 4.17 -19.31 5.64
N GLU A 201 3.08 -18.77 5.06
CA GLU A 201 1.88 -19.55 4.72
C GLU A 201 2.21 -20.67 3.70
N ILE A 202 2.95 -20.35 2.63
CA ILE A 202 3.36 -21.34 1.62
C ILE A 202 4.20 -22.45 2.24
N GLU A 203 5.17 -22.13 3.11
CA GLU A 203 6.03 -23.15 3.74
C GLU A 203 5.27 -23.99 4.79
N GLN A 204 4.26 -23.40 5.46
CA GLN A 204 3.36 -24.16 6.33
C GLN A 204 2.51 -25.14 5.50
N ASP A 205 1.97 -24.68 4.38
CA ASP A 205 1.18 -25.49 3.46
C ASP A 205 2.01 -26.60 2.83
N ARG A 206 3.28 -26.32 2.48
CA ARG A 206 4.25 -27.31 1.97
C ARG A 206 4.48 -28.43 2.98
N ARG A 207 4.74 -28.08 4.24
CA ARG A 207 4.93 -29.06 5.33
C ARG A 207 3.66 -29.85 5.65
N PHE A 208 2.49 -29.26 5.45
CA PHE A 208 1.22 -29.95 5.61
C PHE A 208 0.98 -30.96 4.48
N LEU A 209 1.21 -30.57 3.22
CA LEU A 209 1.09 -31.46 2.06
C LEU A 209 2.09 -32.62 2.09
N GLN A 210 3.32 -32.37 2.56
CA GLN A 210 4.31 -33.44 2.79
C GLN A 210 3.81 -34.50 3.77
N ARG A 211 3.17 -34.08 4.87
CA ARG A 211 2.60 -35.02 5.84
C ARG A 211 1.42 -35.82 5.27
N ILE A 212 0.63 -35.21 4.38
CA ILE A 212 -0.44 -35.93 3.66
C ILE A 212 0.18 -36.97 2.72
N PHE A 213 1.20 -36.58 1.95
CA PHE A 213 1.91 -37.50 1.06
C PHE A 213 2.43 -38.72 1.82
N ASP A 214 3.15 -38.49 2.92
CA ASP A 214 3.71 -39.56 3.77
C ASP A 214 2.66 -40.50 4.37
N ARG A 215 1.39 -40.08 4.48
CA ARG A 215 0.29 -40.92 4.97
C ARG A 215 -0.44 -41.67 3.86
N ALA A 216 -0.45 -41.11 2.65
CA ALA A 216 -1.07 -41.73 1.48
C ALA A 216 -0.13 -42.76 0.83
N ASP A 217 1.18 -42.57 0.95
CA ASP A 217 2.22 -43.52 0.54
C ASP A 217 2.28 -44.68 1.54
N GLU A 218 1.37 -45.65 1.38
CA GLU A 218 1.24 -46.79 2.30
C GLU A 218 2.42 -47.77 2.17
N ASP A 219 2.98 -47.90 0.97
CA ASP A 219 4.08 -48.83 0.68
C ASP A 219 5.47 -48.22 0.92
N GLY A 220 5.55 -46.90 1.11
CA GLY A 220 6.78 -46.17 1.37
C GLY A 220 7.70 -46.10 0.15
N SER A 221 7.14 -46.22 -1.05
CA SER A 221 7.87 -46.18 -2.32
C SER A 221 8.45 -44.79 -2.60
N GLY A 222 7.89 -43.74 -2.01
CA GLY A 222 8.24 -42.34 -2.29
C GLY A 222 7.49 -41.74 -3.48
N GLU A 223 6.56 -42.50 -4.07
CA GLU A 223 5.69 -42.13 -5.17
C GLU A 223 4.23 -42.44 -4.80
N LEU A 224 3.27 -41.72 -5.38
CA LEU A 224 1.85 -42.01 -5.21
C LEU A 224 1.25 -42.52 -6.50
N THR A 225 0.69 -43.72 -6.47
CA THR A 225 -0.16 -44.22 -7.55
C THR A 225 -1.55 -43.56 -7.50
N PHE A 226 -2.30 -43.65 -8.59
CA PHE A 226 -3.67 -43.12 -8.63
C PHE A 226 -4.59 -43.78 -7.58
N GLU A 227 -4.37 -45.07 -7.30
CA GLU A 227 -5.15 -45.83 -6.31
C GLU A 227 -4.89 -45.33 -4.90
N GLU A 228 -3.62 -45.13 -4.52
CA GLU A 228 -3.22 -44.56 -3.24
C GLU A 228 -3.70 -43.11 -3.07
N LEU A 229 -3.65 -42.31 -4.14
CA LEU A 229 -4.20 -40.96 -4.13
C LEU A 229 -5.71 -40.96 -3.85
N LEU A 230 -6.46 -41.87 -4.50
CA LEU A 230 -7.90 -42.01 -4.33
C LEU A 230 -8.25 -42.53 -2.92
N GLU A 231 -7.51 -43.51 -2.42
CA GLU A 231 -7.71 -44.08 -1.10
C GLU A 231 -7.36 -43.08 -0.01
N GLY A 232 -6.22 -42.39 -0.13
CA GLY A 232 -5.84 -41.29 0.75
C GLY A 232 -6.90 -40.18 0.77
N ALA A 233 -7.45 -39.79 -0.38
CA ALA A 233 -8.49 -38.75 -0.46
C ALA A 233 -9.81 -39.17 0.22
N ARG A 234 -10.09 -40.47 0.33
CA ARG A 234 -11.29 -41.02 1.00
C ARG A 234 -11.07 -41.27 2.49
N ASN A 235 -9.89 -41.76 2.87
CA ASN A 235 -9.60 -42.24 4.21
C ASN A 235 -8.93 -41.19 5.12
N ASP A 236 -8.23 -40.20 4.56
CA ASP A 236 -7.60 -39.11 5.31
C ASP A 236 -8.49 -37.85 5.34
N PRO A 237 -9.08 -37.50 6.51
CA PRO A 237 -9.94 -36.32 6.64
C PRO A 237 -9.21 -35.00 6.38
N GLU A 238 -7.91 -34.94 6.68
CA GLU A 238 -7.10 -33.74 6.45
C GLU A 238 -6.84 -33.55 4.95
N PHE A 239 -6.58 -34.64 4.22
CA PHE A 239 -6.44 -34.59 2.77
C PHE A 239 -7.76 -34.23 2.08
N GLN A 240 -8.87 -34.84 2.52
CA GLN A 240 -10.20 -34.51 1.99
C GLN A 240 -10.56 -33.04 2.24
N SER A 241 -10.30 -32.52 3.45
CA SER A 241 -10.51 -31.10 3.77
C SER A 241 -9.69 -30.20 2.85
N ARG A 242 -8.47 -30.61 2.53
CA ARG A 242 -7.56 -29.87 1.65
C ARG A 242 -8.06 -29.81 0.21
N LEU A 243 -8.50 -30.94 -0.35
CA LEU A 243 -9.09 -31.01 -1.68
C LEU A 243 -10.34 -30.13 -1.80
N ARG A 244 -11.18 -30.09 -0.76
CA ARG A 244 -12.34 -29.19 -0.71
C ARG A 244 -11.98 -27.71 -0.69
N VAL A 245 -10.92 -27.31 0.01
CA VAL A 245 -10.42 -25.91 -0.03
C VAL A 245 -10.01 -25.53 -1.45
N MET A 246 -9.51 -26.50 -2.22
CA MET A 246 -9.18 -26.34 -3.63
C MET A 246 -10.37 -26.59 -4.56
N ASP A 247 -11.60 -26.80 -4.09
CA ASP A 247 -12.76 -27.07 -4.97
C ASP A 247 -12.51 -28.28 -5.90
N ILE A 248 -11.91 -29.35 -5.36
CA ILE A 248 -11.63 -30.62 -6.05
C ILE A 248 -12.49 -31.71 -5.41
N ASP A 249 -13.36 -32.30 -6.22
CA ASP A 249 -14.15 -33.46 -5.83
C ASP A 249 -13.47 -34.77 -6.27
N GLU A 250 -13.99 -35.91 -5.81
CA GLU A 250 -13.45 -37.23 -6.16
C GLU A 250 -13.43 -37.48 -7.68
N ALA A 251 -14.43 -36.96 -8.41
CA ALA A 251 -14.48 -37.05 -9.87
C ALA A 251 -13.33 -36.31 -10.57
N ASP A 252 -12.79 -35.28 -9.94
CA ASP A 252 -11.71 -34.45 -10.47
C ASP A 252 -10.32 -35.02 -10.14
N LEU A 253 -10.22 -35.97 -9.21
CA LEU A 253 -8.94 -36.57 -8.80
C LEU A 253 -8.19 -37.20 -9.97
N GLN A 254 -8.90 -37.80 -10.92
CA GLN A 254 -8.27 -38.38 -12.10
C GLN A 254 -7.64 -37.31 -13.00
N GLN A 255 -8.29 -36.15 -13.10
CA GLN A 255 -7.74 -35.02 -13.85
C GLN A 255 -6.59 -34.36 -13.08
N LEU A 256 -6.72 -34.24 -11.75
CA LEU A 256 -5.67 -33.76 -10.86
C LEU A 256 -4.39 -34.59 -11.01
N PHE A 257 -4.50 -35.92 -10.95
CA PHE A 257 -3.38 -36.84 -11.10
C PHE A 257 -2.62 -36.58 -12.40
N LYS A 258 -3.33 -36.53 -13.54
CA LYS A 258 -2.74 -36.26 -14.87
C LYS A 258 -2.12 -34.87 -15.04
N MET A 259 -2.47 -33.92 -14.19
CA MET A 259 -1.87 -32.59 -14.21
C MET A 259 -0.60 -32.52 -13.39
N ILE A 260 -0.49 -33.37 -12.37
CA ILE A 260 0.63 -33.42 -11.45
C ILE A 260 1.71 -34.36 -11.98
N ASP A 261 1.31 -35.49 -12.56
CA ASP A 261 2.17 -36.42 -13.29
C ASP A 261 2.61 -35.75 -14.61
N VAL A 262 3.70 -34.97 -14.54
CA VAL A 262 4.21 -34.18 -15.67
C VAL A 262 4.98 -35.06 -16.65
N ASP A 263 5.66 -36.09 -16.15
CA ASP A 263 6.46 -37.01 -16.94
C ASP A 263 5.66 -38.18 -17.53
N GLY A 264 4.42 -38.39 -17.07
CA GLY A 264 3.54 -39.44 -17.54
C GLY A 264 3.99 -40.82 -17.07
N SER A 265 4.75 -40.89 -15.98
CA SER A 265 5.25 -42.15 -15.39
C SER A 265 4.11 -43.03 -14.87
N GLY A 266 2.94 -42.45 -14.59
CA GLY A 266 1.80 -43.14 -13.97
C GLY A 266 1.92 -43.23 -12.45
N ALA A 267 2.90 -42.55 -11.86
CA ALA A 267 3.06 -42.33 -10.44
C ALA A 267 3.41 -40.85 -10.20
N VAL A 268 3.19 -40.34 -8.99
CA VAL A 268 3.47 -38.94 -8.65
C VAL A 268 4.53 -38.87 -7.58
N GLU A 269 5.69 -38.28 -7.89
CA GLU A 269 6.74 -38.08 -6.90
C GLU A 269 6.34 -37.03 -5.85
N ARG A 270 7.01 -37.05 -4.70
CA ARG A 270 6.77 -36.09 -3.60
C ARG A 270 6.81 -34.62 -4.04
N ASP A 271 7.83 -34.24 -4.80
CA ASP A 271 8.00 -32.84 -5.23
C ASP A 271 6.95 -32.45 -6.29
N GLU A 272 6.57 -33.41 -7.14
CA GLU A 272 5.45 -33.27 -8.07
C GLU A 272 4.13 -33.11 -7.34
N PHE A 273 3.89 -33.80 -6.22
CA PHE A 273 2.69 -33.58 -5.42
C PHE A 273 2.69 -32.22 -4.70
N VAL A 274 3.77 -31.91 -3.99
CA VAL A 274 3.81 -30.81 -3.01
C VAL A 274 3.96 -29.44 -3.68
N GLN A 275 4.76 -29.32 -4.74
CA GLN A 275 5.06 -28.01 -5.34
C GLN A 275 3.86 -27.41 -6.08
N PRO A 276 3.12 -28.15 -6.93
CA PRO A 276 1.90 -27.66 -7.57
C PRO A 276 0.82 -27.42 -6.54
N LEU A 277 0.52 -28.38 -5.65
CA LEU A 277 -0.58 -28.25 -4.69
C LEU A 277 -0.39 -27.10 -3.70
N SER A 278 0.84 -26.80 -3.26
CA SER A 278 1.11 -25.66 -2.36
C SER A 278 0.85 -24.31 -3.04
N ARG A 279 1.30 -24.14 -4.30
CA ARG A 279 0.93 -22.97 -5.11
C ARG A 279 -0.56 -22.93 -5.41
N TRP A 280 -1.19 -24.10 -5.49
CA TRP A 280 -2.54 -24.19 -5.99
C TRP A 280 -3.61 -23.64 -5.09
N VAL A 281 -3.32 -23.68 -3.81
CA VAL A 281 -4.20 -23.26 -2.73
C VAL A 281 -4.36 -21.75 -2.69
N HIS A 282 -3.31 -21.00 -3.03
CA HIS A 282 -3.33 -19.55 -2.94
C HIS A 282 -3.93 -18.86 -4.18
N GLU A 283 -4.20 -19.58 -5.27
CA GLU A 283 -4.86 -19.03 -6.46
C GLU A 283 -6.35 -19.38 -6.48
N SER A 284 -7.20 -18.40 -6.77
CA SER A 284 -8.59 -18.44 -6.31
C SER A 284 -9.55 -19.39 -7.02
N LYS A 285 -9.17 -20.17 -8.06
CA LYS A 285 -10.10 -21.06 -8.81
C LYS A 285 -9.41 -22.23 -9.53
N THR A 286 -9.64 -23.45 -9.04
CA THR A 286 -9.20 -24.70 -9.68
C THR A 286 -9.78 -24.91 -11.07
N ALA A 287 -11.03 -24.49 -11.32
CA ALA A 287 -11.63 -24.50 -12.65
C ALA A 287 -10.79 -23.74 -13.70
N THR A 288 -10.13 -22.63 -13.31
CA THR A 288 -9.27 -21.88 -14.24
C THR A 288 -8.03 -22.69 -14.62
N ARG A 289 -7.53 -23.55 -13.72
CA ARG A 289 -6.39 -24.43 -14.01
C ARG A 289 -6.77 -25.60 -14.89
N PHE A 290 -7.88 -26.28 -14.59
CA PHE A 290 -8.39 -27.34 -15.46
C PHE A 290 -8.61 -26.83 -16.88
N ILE A 291 -9.17 -25.62 -17.02
CA ILE A 291 -9.29 -24.96 -18.32
C ILE A 291 -7.91 -24.69 -18.94
N LYS A 292 -6.98 -24.07 -18.20
CA LYS A 292 -5.64 -23.74 -18.72
C LYS A 292 -4.87 -24.98 -19.21
N TYR A 293 -4.90 -26.07 -18.45
CA TYR A 293 -4.27 -27.33 -18.81
C TYR A 293 -4.95 -27.99 -20.01
N ASN A 294 -6.29 -28.07 -20.03
CA ASN A 294 -7.02 -28.64 -21.15
C ASN A 294 -6.77 -27.84 -22.44
N VAL A 295 -6.65 -26.51 -22.35
CA VAL A 295 -6.30 -25.63 -23.47
C VAL A 295 -4.85 -25.86 -23.92
N ALA A 296 -3.90 -25.93 -22.98
CA ALA A 296 -2.50 -26.19 -23.30
C ALA A 296 -2.31 -27.55 -23.98
N ARG A 297 -2.98 -28.60 -23.48
CA ARG A 297 -2.96 -29.94 -24.09
C ARG A 297 -3.58 -29.93 -25.49
N ALA A 298 -4.76 -29.31 -25.65
CA ALA A 298 -5.41 -29.21 -26.95
C ALA A 298 -4.57 -28.42 -27.99
N LEU A 299 -3.79 -27.43 -27.55
CA LEU A 299 -2.85 -26.72 -28.41
C LEU A 299 -1.67 -27.61 -28.80
N HIS A 300 -1.10 -28.36 -27.87
CA HIS A 300 0.01 -29.29 -28.14
C HIS A 300 -0.42 -30.40 -29.11
N GLU A 301 -1.59 -31.00 -28.90
CA GLU A 301 -2.17 -32.00 -29.83
C GLU A 301 -2.39 -31.39 -31.23
N ASN A 302 -2.86 -30.14 -31.31
CA ASN A 302 -3.01 -29.45 -32.60
C ASN A 302 -1.67 -29.18 -33.29
N GLU A 303 -0.62 -28.89 -32.53
CA GLU A 303 0.72 -28.65 -33.06
C GLU A 303 1.36 -29.94 -33.59
N GLU A 304 1.26 -31.04 -32.85
CA GLU A 304 1.67 -32.37 -33.31
C GLU A 304 0.91 -32.83 -34.55
N LEU A 305 -0.40 -32.58 -34.60
CA LEU A 305 -1.23 -32.85 -35.77
C LEU A 305 -0.82 -31.97 -36.96
N ARG A 306 -0.48 -30.70 -36.74
CA ARG A 306 0.06 -29.81 -37.79
C ARG A 306 1.39 -30.32 -38.31
N GLU A 307 2.31 -30.76 -37.45
CA GLU A 307 3.59 -31.33 -37.86
C GLU A 307 3.41 -32.63 -38.65
N HIS A 308 2.52 -33.52 -38.20
CA HIS A 308 2.18 -34.74 -38.93
C HIS A 308 1.53 -34.46 -40.28
N THR A 309 0.66 -33.45 -40.37
CA THR A 309 0.02 -33.05 -41.63
C THR A 309 1.04 -32.44 -42.58
N ASN A 310 1.93 -31.57 -42.10
CA ASN A 310 3.01 -31.01 -42.90
C ASN A 310 4.01 -32.08 -43.36
N SER A 311 4.37 -33.06 -42.52
CA SER A 311 5.30 -34.12 -42.93
C SER A 311 4.68 -35.07 -43.97
N LYS A 312 3.36 -35.33 -43.89
CA LYS A 312 2.63 -36.15 -44.87
C LYS A 312 2.34 -35.43 -46.20
N PHE A 313 2.23 -34.10 -46.22
CA PHE A 313 1.93 -33.33 -47.43
C PHE A 313 3.14 -32.81 -48.22
N VAL A 314 4.39 -33.16 -47.83
CA VAL A 314 5.60 -32.70 -48.55
C VAL A 314 5.86 -33.44 -49.88
N VAL A 315 5.13 -34.49 -50.26
CA VAL A 315 5.30 -35.11 -51.59
C VAL A 315 3.97 -35.50 -52.22
N ALA A 316 3.36 -34.55 -52.92
CA ALA A 316 2.66 -34.85 -54.16
C ALA A 316 3.15 -33.86 -55.21
N PRO A 317 4.17 -34.20 -56.04
CA PRO A 317 4.40 -33.44 -57.25
C PRO A 317 3.15 -33.67 -58.09
N LEU A 318 2.25 -32.69 -58.10
CA LEU A 318 1.17 -32.67 -59.07
C LEU A 318 1.84 -32.65 -60.44
N CYS A 319 1.83 -33.85 -61.01
CA CYS A 319 2.00 -34.25 -62.39
C CYS A 319 2.07 -33.04 -63.34
N GLY A 320 3.20 -32.91 -64.03
CA GLY A 320 3.41 -31.94 -65.10
C GLY A 320 2.44 -32.16 -66.26
N VAL A 321 1.22 -31.66 -66.14
CA VAL A 321 0.26 -31.51 -67.22
C VAL A 321 0.29 -30.05 -67.66
N GLU A 322 1.10 -29.83 -68.69
CA GLU A 322 1.12 -28.74 -69.66
C GLU A 322 0.30 -27.46 -69.36
N LEU A 323 0.85 -26.57 -68.52
CA LEU A 323 0.44 -25.16 -68.44
C LEU A 323 0.84 -24.32 -69.68
N ARG A 324 1.47 -24.93 -70.70
CA ARG A 324 1.78 -24.26 -71.98
C ARG A 324 0.62 -24.31 -72.98
N GLN A 325 -0.25 -25.33 -72.96
CA GLN A 325 -1.33 -25.47 -73.94
C GLN A 325 -2.54 -24.57 -73.67
N LEU A 326 -2.77 -24.13 -72.42
CA LEU A 326 -3.85 -23.19 -72.10
C LEU A 326 -3.52 -21.73 -72.47
N SER A 327 -2.23 -21.38 -72.61
CA SER A 327 -1.82 -20.02 -73.00
C SER A 327 -1.94 -19.73 -74.51
N SER A 328 -1.99 -20.78 -75.34
CA SER A 328 -2.16 -20.66 -76.80
C SER A 328 -3.63 -20.64 -77.23
N LEU A 329 -4.54 -21.23 -76.45
CA LEU A 329 -5.99 -21.20 -76.73
C LEU A 329 -6.65 -19.88 -76.28
N ALA A 330 -6.13 -19.21 -75.25
CA ALA A 330 -6.66 -17.93 -74.77
C ALA A 330 -6.26 -16.71 -75.65
N ARG A 331 -5.32 -16.87 -76.59
CA ARG A 331 -4.81 -15.78 -77.44
C ARG A 331 -5.39 -15.75 -78.85
N ALA A 332 -6.24 -16.71 -79.21
CA ALA A 332 -6.84 -16.83 -80.54
C ALA A 332 -8.33 -16.39 -80.61
N SER A 333 -8.92 -15.94 -79.51
CA SER A 333 -10.35 -15.56 -79.44
C SER A 333 -10.59 -14.09 -79.07
N LEU A 334 -9.59 -13.22 -79.20
CA LEU A 334 -9.74 -11.78 -78.98
C LEU A 334 -9.19 -10.99 -80.18
N VAL A 335 -10.11 -10.24 -80.80
CA VAL A 335 -10.01 -9.19 -81.84
C VAL A 335 -10.24 -9.66 -83.29
N PRO A 336 -11.09 -8.97 -84.08
CA PRO A 336 -11.94 -7.80 -83.76
C PRO A 336 -13.39 -8.15 -83.41
#